data_AF-A0A016SJ81-F1
#
_entry.id   AF-A0A016SJ81-F1
#
_cell.length_a   1.000
_cell.length_b   1.000
_cell.length_c   1.000
_cell.angle_alpha   90.00
_cell.angle_beta   90.00
_cell.angle_gamma   90.00
#
_symmetry.space_group_name_H-M   'P 1'
#
loop_
_entity.id
_entity.type
_entity.pdbx_description
1 polymer ?
#
loop_
_entity_poly.entity_id
_entity_poly.type
_entity_poly.pdbx_seq_one_letter_code
_entity_poly.pdbx_strand_id
1 'polypeptide(L)'
;MATVRFERCREPKLLTTYSIRSIFVQCMACPIAALVLSFSLGSIFHPEALYSYRWTCGIVHLPSISRVMNMPLERTIFQLLILFSVPFRLFVLLKHWMEFSRREVPRVYVLARRVLVFCGIGEVLFLSLLSVIGERESGDIHVLLFVAFAVFSYIYFVVMSLLTRWTYPQGQEQRRKKLQLIFLASVTATIPVIFVFFILYNVYCIPATYELFAIFEYATVAGIYGFHVTSFWKMTGYIRVYHSNLKMHSVRV
;
A
#
# COMPACT_ATOMS: atom_id res chain seq x y z
N MET A 1 -15.34 9.21 -56.59
CA MET A 1 -14.36 9.70 -55.59
C MET A 1 -13.52 8.52 -55.16
N ALA A 2 -12.20 8.57 -55.34
CA ALA A 2 -11.32 7.50 -54.85
C ALA A 2 -11.17 7.64 -53.33
N THR A 3 -11.50 6.58 -52.60
CA THR A 3 -11.38 6.53 -51.15
C THR A 3 -9.94 6.26 -50.75
N VAL A 4 -9.37 7.09 -49.89
CA VAL A 4 -7.99 6.91 -49.40
C VAL A 4 -8.05 6.33 -47.99
N ARG A 5 -7.38 5.19 -47.78
CA ARG A 5 -7.26 4.52 -46.48
C ARG A 5 -5.84 4.70 -45.95
N PHE A 6 -5.69 5.12 -44.70
CA PHE A 6 -4.38 5.21 -44.06
C PHE A 6 -4.05 3.90 -43.36
N GLU A 7 -2.93 3.29 -43.73
CA GLU A 7 -2.43 2.06 -43.11
C GLU A 7 -1.07 2.32 -42.43
N ARG A 8 -0.80 1.59 -41.35
CA ARG A 8 0.41 1.77 -40.53
C ARG A 8 1.59 1.11 -41.26
N CYS A 9 2.72 1.82 -41.41
CA CYS A 9 3.85 1.31 -42.20
C CYS A 9 4.54 0.07 -41.60
N ARG A 10 4.44 -0.15 -40.28
CA ARG A 10 5.00 -1.32 -39.59
C ARG A 10 4.08 -1.79 -38.48
N GLU A 11 4.02 -3.10 -38.30
CA GLU A 11 3.36 -3.70 -37.15
C GLU A 11 4.05 -3.31 -35.84
N PRO A 12 3.30 -3.18 -34.73
CA PRO A 12 3.85 -2.86 -33.43
C PRO A 12 4.82 -3.95 -32.96
N LYS A 13 6.08 -3.58 -32.68
CA LYS A 13 7.10 -4.52 -32.20
C LYS A 13 6.96 -4.69 -30.69
N LEU A 14 6.83 -5.92 -30.20
CA LEU A 14 6.87 -6.21 -28.76
C LEU A 14 8.27 -5.88 -28.21
N LEU A 15 8.35 -4.97 -27.24
CA LEU A 15 9.60 -4.62 -26.57
C LEU A 15 9.88 -5.55 -25.39
N THR A 16 8.92 -5.66 -24.48
CA THR A 16 9.08 -6.41 -23.24
C THR A 16 7.73 -6.88 -22.70
N THR A 17 7.77 -7.91 -21.87
CA THR A 17 6.60 -8.49 -21.21
C THR A 17 6.88 -8.61 -19.73
N TYR A 18 6.04 -7.99 -18.90
CA TYR A 18 6.12 -8.07 -17.44
C TYR A 18 4.97 -8.91 -16.89
N SER A 19 5.28 -9.88 -16.03
CA SER A 19 4.26 -10.62 -15.29
C SER A 19 3.66 -9.73 -14.19
N ILE A 20 2.33 -9.68 -14.11
CA ILE A 20 1.62 -8.94 -13.06
C ILE A 20 1.97 -9.47 -11.66
N ARG A 21 2.27 -10.76 -11.56
CA ARG A 21 2.75 -11.38 -10.31
C ARG A 21 4.09 -10.80 -9.88
N SER A 22 5.02 -10.58 -10.83
CA SER A 22 6.33 -10.01 -10.52
C SER A 22 6.19 -8.58 -10.00
N ILE A 23 5.34 -7.77 -10.63
CA ILE A 23 5.02 -6.40 -10.19
C ILE A 23 4.44 -6.42 -8.76
N PHE A 24 3.53 -7.36 -8.46
CA PHE A 24 2.99 -7.50 -7.12
C PHE A 24 4.04 -7.90 -6.09
N VAL A 25 4.96 -8.82 -6.43
CA VAL A 25 6.06 -9.22 -5.54
C VAL A 25 6.98 -8.04 -5.26
N GLN A 26 7.35 -7.26 -6.28
CA GLN A 26 8.17 -6.04 -6.11
C GLN A 26 7.46 -5.00 -5.24
N CYS A 27 6.16 -4.79 -5.47
CA CYS A 27 5.30 -3.93 -4.66
C CYS A 27 5.33 -4.29 -3.16
N MET A 28 5.30 -5.58 -2.84
CA MET A 28 5.36 -6.06 -1.45
C MET A 28 6.78 -6.08 -0.89
N ALA A 29 7.78 -6.39 -1.71
CA ALA A 29 9.18 -6.53 -1.27
C ALA A 29 9.82 -5.18 -0.92
N CYS A 30 9.56 -4.11 -1.69
CA CYS A 30 10.22 -2.82 -1.48
C CYS A 30 9.99 -2.25 -0.07
N PRO A 31 8.76 -2.21 0.48
CA PRO A 31 8.55 -1.71 1.83
C PRO A 31 9.06 -2.62 2.94
N ILE A 32 9.05 -3.95 2.73
CA ILE A 32 9.65 -4.90 3.68
C ILE A 32 11.15 -4.65 3.74
N ALA A 33 11.80 -4.53 2.58
CA ALA A 33 13.20 -4.17 2.47
C ALA A 33 13.46 -2.78 3.10
N ALA A 34 12.57 -1.81 2.90
CA ALA A 34 12.67 -0.49 3.52
C ALA A 34 12.72 -0.60 5.05
N LEU A 35 11.75 -1.27 5.65
CA LEU A 35 11.69 -1.42 7.10
C LEU A 35 12.88 -2.22 7.65
N VAL A 36 13.22 -3.35 7.03
CA VAL A 36 14.32 -4.22 7.50
C VAL A 36 15.67 -3.53 7.38
N LEU A 37 15.95 -2.88 6.25
CA LEU A 37 17.22 -2.18 6.03
C LEU A 37 17.33 -0.96 6.95
N SER A 38 16.30 -0.13 7.03
CA SER A 38 16.29 1.03 7.92
C SER A 38 16.44 0.62 9.40
N PHE A 39 15.72 -0.41 9.85
CA PHE A 39 15.85 -0.90 11.22
C PHE A 39 17.24 -1.49 11.51
N SER A 40 17.77 -2.31 10.61
CA SER A 40 19.08 -2.95 10.78
C SER A 40 20.20 -1.92 10.79
N LEU A 41 20.20 -0.96 9.85
CA LEU A 41 21.19 0.10 9.78
C LEU A 41 21.11 1.01 11.02
N GLY A 42 19.91 1.38 11.45
CA GLY A 42 19.71 2.15 12.68
C GLY A 42 20.21 1.41 13.91
N SER A 43 20.00 0.09 13.99
CA SER A 43 20.47 -0.73 15.11
C SER A 43 22.00 -0.88 15.14
N ILE A 44 22.65 -0.94 13.97
CA ILE A 44 24.11 -1.13 13.85
C ILE A 44 24.85 0.20 14.05
N PHE A 45 24.42 1.26 13.35
CA PHE A 45 25.15 2.53 13.30
C PHE A 45 24.68 3.53 14.35
N HIS A 46 23.42 3.48 14.79
CA HIS A 46 22.82 4.48 15.67
C HIS A 46 21.98 3.87 16.83
N PRO A 47 22.49 2.86 17.57
CA PRO A 47 21.68 2.13 18.56
C PRO A 47 21.11 3.03 19.66
N GLU A 48 21.90 3.94 20.24
CA GLU A 48 21.43 4.84 21.30
C GLU A 48 20.32 5.78 20.81
N ALA A 49 20.46 6.31 19.60
CA ALA A 49 19.46 7.20 19.03
C ALA A 49 18.18 6.47 18.59
N LEU A 50 18.28 5.17 18.26
CA LEU A 50 17.14 4.34 17.88
C LEU A 50 16.38 3.80 19.10
N TYR A 51 17.09 3.23 20.06
CA TYR A 51 16.49 2.57 21.22
C TYR A 51 16.29 3.49 22.41
N SER A 52 17.08 4.55 22.62
CA SER A 52 16.99 5.39 23.82
C SER A 52 16.72 6.85 23.47
N TYR A 53 15.52 7.14 22.97
CA TYR A 53 15.13 8.49 22.54
C TYR A 53 14.07 9.11 23.45
N ARG A 54 14.08 10.45 23.52
CA ARG A 54 13.11 11.23 24.27
C ARG A 54 11.88 11.52 23.41
N TRP A 55 10.70 11.21 23.95
CA TRP A 55 9.38 11.58 23.43
C TRP A 55 8.65 12.50 24.43
N THR A 56 7.36 12.77 24.19
CA THR A 56 6.51 13.71 24.96
C THR A 56 6.65 13.58 26.48
N CYS A 57 6.53 12.37 27.03
CA CYS A 57 6.51 12.15 28.48
C CYS A 57 7.80 11.55 29.07
N GLY A 58 8.83 11.27 28.27
CA GLY A 58 10.04 10.61 28.78
C GLY A 58 10.89 9.90 27.74
N ILE A 59 11.83 9.11 28.24
CA ILE A 59 12.67 8.22 27.43
C ILE A 59 11.87 6.94 27.18
N VAL A 60 11.85 6.48 25.93
CA VAL A 60 11.22 5.22 25.51
C VAL A 60 12.27 4.29 24.95
N HIS A 61 12.09 2.98 25.14
CA HIS A 61 13.12 1.98 24.82
C HIS A 61 12.85 1.16 23.55
N LEU A 62 11.60 1.12 23.10
CA LEU A 62 11.19 0.37 21.91
C LEU A 62 10.92 1.35 20.75
N PRO A 63 11.67 1.27 19.63
CA PRO A 63 11.41 2.10 18.48
C PRO A 63 10.08 1.71 17.83
N SER A 64 9.21 2.69 17.59
CA SER A 64 8.07 2.56 16.69
C SER A 64 8.54 2.52 15.23
N ILE A 65 7.70 2.07 14.30
CA ILE A 65 7.95 2.18 12.86
C ILE A 65 8.15 3.65 12.48
N SER A 66 7.31 4.55 13.02
CA SER A 66 7.49 6.00 12.88
C SER A 66 8.88 6.45 13.31
N ARG A 67 9.43 5.92 14.41
CA ARG A 67 10.80 6.26 14.81
C ARG A 67 11.83 5.78 13.80
N VAL A 68 11.74 4.52 13.35
CA VAL A 68 12.67 3.93 12.38
C VAL A 68 12.74 4.74 11.09
N MET A 69 11.59 5.18 10.57
CA MET A 69 11.51 5.94 9.33
C MET A 69 11.88 7.44 9.49
N ASN A 70 12.05 7.93 10.72
CA ASN A 70 12.39 9.32 11.03
C ASN A 70 13.86 9.53 11.44
N MET A 71 14.67 8.47 11.42
CA MET A 71 16.11 8.53 11.66
C MET A 71 16.87 9.14 10.47
N PRO A 72 17.95 9.92 10.66
CA PRO A 72 18.52 10.78 9.61
C PRO A 72 18.97 10.05 8.34
N LEU A 73 19.67 8.92 8.45
CA LEU A 73 20.20 8.18 7.30
C LEU A 73 19.16 7.17 6.80
N GLU A 74 18.57 6.43 7.73
CA GLU A 74 17.65 5.33 7.54
C GLU A 74 16.35 5.78 6.85
N ARG A 75 15.93 7.03 7.11
CA ARG A 75 14.81 7.68 6.42
C ARG A 75 15.02 7.77 4.92
N THR A 76 16.22 8.09 4.46
CA THR A 76 16.50 8.22 3.01
C THR A 76 16.26 6.89 2.31
N ILE A 77 16.75 5.80 2.90
CA ILE A 77 16.54 4.44 2.38
C ILE A 77 15.05 4.07 2.40
N PHE A 78 14.38 4.39 3.50
CA PHE A 78 12.95 4.10 3.66
C PHE A 78 12.12 4.83 2.59
N GLN A 79 12.34 6.14 2.45
CA GLN A 79 11.67 7.00 1.47
C GLN A 79 11.89 6.54 0.05
N LEU A 80 13.14 6.29 -0.34
CA LEU A 80 13.47 5.85 -1.69
C LEU A 80 12.73 4.55 -2.04
N LEU A 81 12.72 3.58 -1.14
CA LEU A 81 12.05 2.30 -1.38
C LEU A 81 10.52 2.40 -1.35
N ILE A 82 9.93 3.21 -0.46
CA ILE A 82 8.49 3.48 -0.47
C ILE A 82 8.06 4.17 -1.75
N LEU A 83 8.75 5.26 -2.14
CA LEU A 83 8.43 6.03 -3.35
C LEU A 83 8.65 5.21 -4.62
N PHE A 84 9.71 4.41 -4.68
CA PHE A 84 9.94 3.47 -5.77
C PHE A 84 8.82 2.42 -5.90
N SER A 85 8.16 2.05 -4.79
CA SER A 85 7.04 1.11 -4.81
C SER A 85 5.73 1.69 -5.36
N VAL A 86 5.58 3.02 -5.41
CA VAL A 86 4.35 3.73 -5.85
C VAL A 86 3.84 3.28 -7.22
N PRO A 87 4.63 3.28 -8.31
CA PRO A 87 4.14 2.84 -9.61
C PRO A 87 3.63 1.39 -9.59
N PHE A 88 4.31 0.49 -8.89
CA PHE A 88 3.88 -0.90 -8.77
C PHE A 88 2.56 -1.03 -8.01
N ARG A 89 2.36 -0.24 -6.94
CA ARG A 89 1.09 -0.19 -6.19
C ARG A 89 -0.06 0.29 -7.08
N LEU A 90 0.16 1.30 -7.92
CA LEU A 90 -0.84 1.79 -8.87
C LEU A 90 -1.20 0.73 -9.93
N PHE A 91 -0.22 -0.04 -10.41
CA PHE A 91 -0.50 -1.18 -11.31
C PHE A 91 -1.31 -2.29 -10.64
N VAL A 92 -1.00 -2.60 -9.37
CA VAL A 92 -1.78 -3.57 -8.58
C VAL A 92 -3.22 -3.08 -8.39
N LEU A 93 -3.41 -1.80 -8.08
CA LEU A 93 -4.74 -1.20 -7.96
C LEU A 93 -5.51 -1.23 -9.29
N LEU A 94 -4.84 -0.96 -10.41
CA LEU A 94 -5.43 -1.11 -11.74
C LEU A 94 -5.86 -2.56 -12.01
N LYS A 95 -5.05 -3.56 -11.59
CA LYS A 95 -5.42 -4.97 -11.70
C LYS A 95 -6.67 -5.29 -10.88
N HIS A 96 -6.82 -4.75 -9.67
CA HIS A 96 -8.04 -4.89 -8.88
C HIS A 96 -9.24 -4.24 -9.55
N TRP A 97 -9.07 -3.04 -10.11
CA TRP A 97 -10.11 -2.36 -10.87
C TRP A 97 -10.60 -3.22 -12.05
N MET A 98 -9.68 -3.86 -12.76
CA MET A 98 -10.00 -4.75 -13.88
C MET A 98 -10.67 -6.05 -13.44
N GLU A 99 -10.21 -6.65 -12.33
CA GLU A 99 -10.79 -7.87 -11.75
C GLU A 99 -12.27 -7.71 -11.42
N PHE A 100 -12.66 -6.55 -10.89
CA PHE A 100 -14.05 -6.25 -10.53
C PHE A 100 -14.85 -5.60 -11.66
N SER A 101 -14.31 -5.49 -12.88
CA SER A 101 -15.03 -4.91 -14.02
C SER A 101 -16.04 -5.89 -14.60
N ARG A 102 -17.33 -5.67 -14.34
CA ARG A 102 -18.44 -6.48 -14.88
C ARG A 102 -19.50 -5.59 -15.52
N ARG A 103 -20.15 -6.08 -16.59
CA ARG A 103 -21.11 -5.31 -17.40
C ARG A 103 -22.47 -5.17 -16.72
N GLU A 104 -22.95 -6.20 -16.05
CA GLU A 104 -24.28 -6.24 -15.43
C GLU A 104 -24.16 -6.39 -13.92
N VAL A 105 -24.14 -5.25 -13.21
CA VAL A 105 -23.98 -5.20 -11.76
C VAL A 105 -24.84 -4.08 -11.16
N PRO A 106 -25.29 -4.22 -9.90
CA PRO A 106 -26.07 -3.19 -9.23
C PRO A 106 -25.26 -1.91 -9.01
N ARG A 107 -25.94 -0.75 -8.89
CA ARG A 107 -25.30 0.55 -8.68
C ARG A 107 -24.36 0.57 -7.46
N VAL A 108 -24.72 -0.14 -6.39
CA VAL A 108 -23.92 -0.27 -5.16
C VAL A 108 -22.56 -0.92 -5.45
N TYR A 109 -22.52 -1.92 -6.33
CA TYR A 109 -21.27 -2.58 -6.73
C TYR A 109 -20.36 -1.61 -7.51
N VAL A 110 -20.94 -0.82 -8.42
CA VAL A 110 -20.19 0.20 -9.17
C VAL A 110 -19.63 1.27 -8.23
N LEU A 111 -20.42 1.72 -7.26
CA LEU A 111 -19.97 2.67 -6.23
C LEU A 111 -18.84 2.07 -5.40
N ALA A 112 -19.00 0.85 -4.89
CA ALA A 112 -17.96 0.16 -4.13
C ALA A 112 -16.65 0.05 -4.92
N ARG A 113 -16.72 -0.28 -6.22
CA ARG A 113 -15.54 -0.33 -7.08
C ARG A 113 -14.85 1.04 -7.23
N ARG A 114 -15.61 2.15 -7.32
CA ARG A 114 -15.05 3.50 -7.35
C ARG A 114 -14.41 3.88 -6.02
N VAL A 115 -15.08 3.57 -4.91
CA VAL A 115 -14.54 3.77 -3.55
C VAL A 115 -13.26 2.97 -3.35
N LEU A 116 -13.18 1.72 -3.85
CA LEU A 116 -11.97 0.91 -3.81
C LEU A 116 -10.79 1.64 -4.45
N VAL A 117 -10.96 2.20 -5.65
CA VAL A 117 -9.87 2.91 -6.34
C VAL A 117 -9.54 4.23 -5.66
N PHE A 118 -10.55 5.00 -5.25
CA PHE A 118 -10.33 6.24 -4.52
C PHE A 118 -9.54 5.99 -3.23
N CYS A 119 -9.93 4.99 -2.45
CA CYS A 119 -9.26 4.66 -1.22
C CYS A 119 -7.88 4.03 -1.44
N GLY A 120 -7.70 3.23 -2.48
CA GLY A 120 -6.39 2.70 -2.86
C GLY A 120 -5.40 3.79 -3.30
N ILE A 121 -5.87 4.82 -4.02
CA ILE A 121 -5.05 6.00 -4.34
C ILE A 121 -4.71 6.77 -3.06
N GLY A 122 -5.70 6.98 -2.19
CA GLY A 122 -5.50 7.61 -0.88
C GLY A 122 -4.45 6.87 -0.05
N GLU A 123 -4.56 5.56 0.09
CA GLU A 123 -3.60 4.72 0.81
C GLU A 123 -2.17 4.90 0.28
N VAL A 124 -1.98 4.88 -1.04
CA VAL A 124 -0.66 5.08 -1.66
C VAL A 124 -0.14 6.49 -1.38
N LEU A 125 -0.99 7.51 -1.56
CA LEU A 125 -0.64 8.91 -1.34
C LEU A 125 -0.26 9.18 0.12
N PHE A 126 -1.10 8.80 1.08
CA PHE A 126 -0.86 9.07 2.50
C PHE A 126 0.32 8.27 3.04
N LEU A 127 0.57 7.04 2.57
CA LEU A 127 1.81 6.34 2.95
C LEU A 127 3.05 7.04 2.38
N SER A 128 2.96 7.57 1.15
CA SER A 128 4.08 8.28 0.53
C SER A 128 4.36 9.57 1.28
N LEU A 129 3.33 10.35 1.61
CA LEU A 129 3.44 11.55 2.44
C LEU A 129 3.93 11.23 3.85
N LEU A 130 3.43 10.17 4.48
CA LEU A 130 3.89 9.72 5.80
C LEU A 130 5.37 9.36 5.79
N SER A 131 5.88 8.78 4.69
CA SER A 131 7.31 8.51 4.51
C SER A 131 8.15 9.76 4.33
N VAL A 132 7.59 10.81 3.73
CA VAL A 132 8.30 12.06 3.42
C VAL A 132 8.26 13.04 4.58
N ILE A 133 7.11 13.23 5.22
CA ILE A 133 6.89 14.19 6.31
C ILE A 133 7.02 13.42 7.62
N GLY A 134 8.20 13.54 8.24
CA GLY A 134 8.51 12.86 9.47
C GLY A 134 8.10 13.65 10.71
N GLU A 135 8.30 13.04 11.88
CA GLU A 135 8.07 13.66 13.17
C GLU A 135 8.93 14.91 13.41
N ARG A 136 10.10 14.98 12.75
CA ARG A 136 11.07 16.08 12.90
C ARG A 136 10.60 17.35 12.22
N GLU A 137 9.89 17.23 11.10
CA GLU A 137 9.31 18.37 10.40
C GLU A 137 8.06 18.86 11.12
N SER A 138 7.15 17.93 11.43
CA SER A 138 5.93 18.23 12.19
C SER A 138 5.31 16.94 12.72
N GLY A 139 5.36 16.76 14.04
CA GLY A 139 4.70 15.64 14.71
C GLY A 139 3.19 15.60 14.46
N ASP A 140 2.51 16.74 14.52
CA ASP A 140 1.06 16.83 14.33
C ASP A 140 0.63 16.42 12.91
N ILE A 141 1.36 16.89 11.89
CA ILE A 141 1.09 16.50 10.50
C ILE A 141 1.41 15.02 10.30
N HIS A 142 2.50 14.50 10.90
CA HIS A 142 2.84 13.09 10.81
C HIS A 142 1.72 12.20 11.39
N VAL A 143 1.19 12.55 12.55
CA VAL A 143 0.04 11.84 13.16
C VAL A 143 -1.19 11.95 12.25
N LEU A 144 -1.50 13.12 11.70
CA LEU A 144 -2.63 13.29 10.78
C LEU A 144 -2.49 12.40 9.53
N LEU A 145 -1.29 12.31 8.95
CA LEU A 145 -1.00 11.45 7.81
C LEU A 145 -1.12 9.97 8.17
N PHE A 146 -0.70 9.58 9.37
CA PHE A 146 -0.85 8.21 9.89
C PHE A 146 -2.33 7.83 10.02
N VAL A 147 -3.15 8.72 10.60
CA VAL A 147 -4.61 8.52 10.71
C VAL A 147 -5.24 8.43 9.32
N ALA A 148 -4.90 9.35 8.41
CA ALA A 148 -5.42 9.34 7.05
C ALA A 148 -5.08 8.02 6.34
N PHE A 149 -3.82 7.60 6.37
CA PHE A 149 -3.39 6.31 5.82
C PHE A 149 -4.22 5.15 6.40
N ALA A 150 -4.36 5.07 7.73
CA ALA A 150 -5.13 4.01 8.38
C ALA A 150 -6.61 3.99 7.95
N VAL A 151 -7.27 5.15 7.87
CA VAL A 151 -8.67 5.27 7.44
C VAL A 151 -8.83 4.82 5.98
N PHE A 152 -7.97 5.29 5.09
CA PHE A 152 -8.02 4.94 3.67
C PHE A 152 -7.76 3.44 3.44
N SER A 153 -6.74 2.86 4.10
CA SER A 153 -6.50 1.41 4.07
C SER A 153 -7.68 0.61 4.62
N TYR A 154 -8.28 1.06 5.74
CA TYR A 154 -9.39 0.36 6.36
C TYR A 154 -10.62 0.29 5.44
N ILE A 155 -11.02 1.44 4.87
CA ILE A 155 -12.14 1.49 3.93
C ILE A 155 -11.81 0.65 2.69
N TYR A 156 -10.58 0.72 2.18
CA TYR A 156 -10.13 -0.12 1.07
C TYR A 156 -10.29 -1.62 1.40
N PHE A 157 -9.91 -2.09 2.59
CA PHE A 157 -10.05 -3.50 3.00
C PHE A 157 -11.50 -3.96 3.14
N VAL A 158 -12.36 -3.13 3.75
CA VAL A 158 -13.79 -3.43 3.86
C VAL A 158 -14.39 -3.57 2.46
N VAL A 159 -14.16 -2.59 1.59
CA VAL A 159 -14.70 -2.57 0.22
C VAL A 159 -14.14 -3.72 -0.61
N MET A 160 -12.84 -4.02 -0.50
CA MET A 160 -12.19 -5.15 -1.18
C MET A 160 -12.80 -6.49 -0.76
N SER A 161 -13.07 -6.65 0.54
CA SER A 161 -13.69 -7.86 1.10
C SER A 161 -15.14 -8.01 0.60
N LEU A 162 -15.92 -6.93 0.59
CA LEU A 162 -17.28 -6.90 0.05
C LEU A 162 -17.32 -7.24 -1.44
N LEU A 163 -16.47 -6.58 -2.25
CA LEU A 163 -16.35 -6.86 -3.68
C LEU A 163 -15.92 -8.31 -3.94
N THR A 164 -14.97 -8.84 -3.17
CA THR A 164 -14.56 -10.25 -3.27
C THR A 164 -15.73 -11.19 -2.97
N ARG A 165 -16.53 -10.89 -1.94
CA ARG A 165 -17.72 -11.69 -1.58
C ARG A 165 -18.82 -11.61 -2.64
N TRP A 166 -19.08 -10.44 -3.23
CA TRP A 166 -20.10 -10.26 -4.27
C TRP A 166 -19.67 -10.85 -5.62
N THR A 167 -18.37 -10.87 -5.91
CA THR A 167 -17.82 -11.32 -7.19
C THR A 167 -17.72 -12.84 -7.28
N TYR A 168 -17.33 -13.48 -6.18
CA TYR A 168 -17.08 -14.91 -6.12
C TYR A 168 -18.17 -15.60 -5.29
N PRO A 169 -18.98 -16.51 -5.89
CA PRO A 169 -20.04 -17.22 -5.17
C PRO A 169 -19.48 -18.15 -4.07
N GLN A 170 -20.37 -18.76 -3.28
CA GLN A 170 -19.98 -19.77 -2.29
C GLN A 170 -19.19 -20.92 -2.94
N GLY A 171 -18.18 -21.41 -2.23
CA GLY A 171 -17.25 -22.43 -2.74
C GLY A 171 -16.04 -21.88 -3.51
N GLN A 172 -16.13 -20.68 -4.10
CA GLN A 172 -15.00 -20.05 -4.78
C GLN A 172 -14.22 -19.09 -3.87
N GLU A 173 -12.89 -19.06 -4.02
CA GLU A 173 -11.99 -18.13 -3.31
C GLU A 173 -12.16 -18.18 -1.78
N GLN A 174 -12.59 -19.31 -1.22
CA GLN A 174 -12.90 -19.44 0.21
C GLN A 174 -11.69 -19.13 1.09
N ARG A 175 -10.50 -19.59 0.68
CA ARG A 175 -9.24 -19.27 1.35
C ARG A 175 -8.98 -17.76 1.37
N ARG A 176 -9.14 -17.07 0.24
CA ARG A 176 -8.94 -15.62 0.14
C ARG A 176 -9.91 -14.87 1.03
N LYS A 177 -11.20 -15.21 0.97
CA LYS A 177 -12.26 -14.59 1.82
C LYS A 177 -11.98 -14.78 3.31
N LYS A 178 -11.56 -15.99 3.72
CA LYS A 178 -11.20 -16.29 5.11
C LYS A 178 -9.99 -15.46 5.57
N LEU A 179 -8.93 -15.41 4.76
CA LEU A 179 -7.74 -14.61 5.09
C LEU A 179 -8.03 -13.11 5.11
N GLN A 180 -8.83 -12.59 4.15
CA GLN A 180 -9.29 -11.20 4.17
C GLN A 180 -10.03 -10.87 5.46
N LEU A 181 -10.94 -11.75 5.90
CA LEU A 181 -11.67 -11.56 7.16
C LEU A 181 -10.74 -11.60 8.38
N ILE A 182 -9.78 -12.52 8.42
CA ILE A 182 -8.80 -12.63 9.52
C ILE A 182 -7.97 -11.34 9.62
N PHE A 183 -7.39 -10.87 8.51
CA PHE A 183 -6.56 -9.67 8.52
C PHE A 183 -7.39 -8.40 8.74
N LEU A 184 -8.60 -8.32 8.19
CA LEU A 184 -9.52 -7.21 8.46
C LEU A 184 -9.91 -7.18 9.95
N ALA A 185 -10.22 -8.32 10.56
CA ALA A 185 -10.53 -8.41 11.98
C ALA A 185 -9.32 -8.03 12.84
N SER A 186 -8.12 -8.48 12.46
CA SER A 186 -6.87 -8.09 13.11
C SER A 186 -6.68 -6.57 13.10
N VAL A 187 -6.74 -5.94 11.92
CA VAL A 187 -6.60 -4.48 11.78
C VAL A 187 -7.72 -3.72 12.50
N THR A 188 -8.96 -4.24 12.48
CA THR A 188 -10.09 -3.66 13.21
C THR A 188 -9.84 -3.67 14.72
N ALA A 189 -9.22 -4.73 15.25
CA ALA A 189 -8.92 -4.85 16.67
C ALA A 189 -7.72 -3.98 17.08
N THR A 190 -6.67 -3.92 16.25
CA THR A 190 -5.41 -3.26 16.62
C THR A 190 -5.45 -1.75 16.44
N ILE A 191 -6.17 -1.20 15.45
CA ILE A 191 -6.24 0.26 15.22
C ILE A 191 -6.71 1.03 16.48
N PRO A 192 -7.86 0.69 17.11
CA PRO A 192 -8.29 1.37 18.32
C PRO A 192 -7.29 1.25 19.48
N VAL A 193 -6.64 0.08 19.61
CA VAL A 193 -5.65 -0.18 20.66
C VAL A 193 -4.43 0.75 20.52
N ILE A 194 -3.94 0.95 19.30
CA ILE A 194 -2.87 1.90 19.00
C ILE A 194 -3.27 3.31 19.45
N PHE A 195 -4.47 3.77 19.07
CA PHE A 195 -4.94 5.11 19.46
C PHE A 195 -5.05 5.27 20.98
N VAL A 196 -5.58 4.28 21.68
CA VAL A 196 -5.67 4.30 23.15
C VAL A 196 -4.28 4.41 23.76
N PHE A 197 -3.33 3.55 23.38
CA PHE A 197 -1.97 3.61 23.93
C PHE A 197 -1.23 4.91 23.59
N PHE A 198 -1.45 5.44 22.38
CA PHE A 198 -0.90 6.73 21.97
C PHE A 198 -1.44 7.88 22.86
N ILE A 199 -2.73 7.90 23.16
CA ILE A 199 -3.36 8.89 24.04
C ILE A 199 -2.89 8.72 25.49
N LEU A 200 -2.87 7.47 26.00
CA LEU A 200 -2.40 7.18 27.36
C LEU A 200 -0.95 7.65 27.58
N TYR A 201 -0.09 7.51 26.57
CA TYR A 201 1.25 8.05 26.66
C TYR A 201 1.26 9.57 26.55
N ASN A 202 0.74 10.15 25.46
CA ASN A 202 0.95 11.57 25.17
C ASN A 202 0.14 12.53 26.06
N VAL A 203 -1.01 12.09 26.59
CA VAL A 203 -1.92 12.94 27.40
C VAL A 203 -1.80 12.62 28.88
N TYR A 204 -1.77 11.33 29.23
CA TYR A 204 -1.79 10.88 30.63
C TYR A 204 -0.41 10.49 31.16
N CYS A 205 0.64 10.49 30.32
CA CYS A 205 2.00 10.11 30.68
C CYS A 205 2.09 8.77 31.44
N ILE A 206 1.27 7.79 31.06
CA ILE A 206 1.33 6.45 31.66
C ILE A 206 2.60 5.75 31.13
N PRO A 207 3.48 5.22 32.02
CA PRO A 207 4.70 4.55 31.59
C PRO A 207 4.39 3.27 30.81
N ALA A 208 5.33 2.84 29.96
CA ALA A 208 5.25 1.63 29.13
C ALA A 208 4.15 1.61 28.03
N THR A 209 3.21 2.57 28.01
CA THR A 209 2.14 2.56 27.00
C THR A 209 2.64 2.91 25.61
N TYR A 210 3.75 3.65 25.47
CA TYR A 210 4.33 3.92 24.15
C TYR A 210 4.99 2.67 23.55
N GLU A 211 5.64 1.85 24.38
CA GLU A 211 6.20 0.57 23.95
C GLU A 211 5.09 -0.38 23.50
N LEU A 212 3.96 -0.41 24.22
CA LEU A 212 2.76 -1.14 23.78
C LEU A 212 2.21 -0.59 22.47
N PHE A 213 2.15 0.73 22.30
CA PHE A 213 1.81 1.37 21.03
C PHE A 213 2.70 0.87 19.89
N ALA A 214 4.04 0.85 20.08
CA ALA A 214 4.98 0.40 19.07
C ALA A 214 4.75 -1.09 18.70
N ILE A 215 4.54 -1.98 19.68
CA ILE A 215 4.23 -3.40 19.42
C ILE A 215 2.97 -3.54 18.57
N PHE A 216 1.89 -2.83 18.92
CA PHE A 216 0.64 -2.90 18.19
C PHE A 216 0.72 -2.23 16.82
N GLU A 217 1.56 -1.22 16.65
CA GLU A 217 1.88 -0.61 15.36
C GLU A 217 2.51 -1.66 14.41
N TYR A 218 3.54 -2.39 14.86
CA TYR A 218 4.11 -3.51 14.10
C TYR A 218 3.06 -4.57 13.76
N ALA A 219 2.22 -4.95 14.72
CA ALA A 219 1.15 -5.93 14.49
C ALA A 219 0.12 -5.44 13.47
N THR A 220 -0.24 -4.15 13.51
CA THR A 220 -1.19 -3.54 12.58
C THR A 220 -0.60 -3.48 11.18
N VAL A 221 0.66 -3.07 11.03
CA VAL A 221 1.34 -3.07 9.74
C VAL A 221 1.45 -4.49 9.19
N ALA A 222 1.77 -5.48 10.01
CA ALA A 222 1.75 -6.89 9.60
C ALA A 222 0.35 -7.33 9.13
N GLY A 223 -0.72 -6.89 9.80
CA GLY A 223 -2.11 -7.12 9.39
C GLY A 223 -2.46 -6.48 8.05
N ILE A 224 -2.07 -5.21 7.84
CA ILE A 224 -2.21 -4.45 6.58
C ILE A 224 -1.50 -5.21 5.43
N TYR A 225 -0.24 -5.61 5.63
CA TYR A 225 0.53 -6.39 4.66
C TYR A 225 -0.12 -7.74 4.37
N GLY A 226 -0.51 -8.47 5.41
CA GLY A 226 -1.18 -9.74 5.31
C GLY A 226 -2.47 -9.65 4.47
N PHE A 227 -3.25 -8.58 4.66
CA PHE A 227 -4.45 -8.34 3.86
C PHE A 227 -4.10 -8.17 2.37
N HIS A 228 -3.11 -7.36 2.02
CA HIS A 228 -2.70 -7.17 0.63
C HIS A 228 -2.25 -8.48 -0.03
N VAL A 229 -1.49 -9.31 0.69
CA VAL A 229 -1.02 -10.63 0.25
C VAL A 229 -2.17 -11.58 -0.12
N THR A 230 -3.38 -11.40 0.43
CA THR A 230 -4.56 -12.21 0.05
C THR A 230 -4.85 -12.18 -1.46
N SER A 231 -4.43 -11.11 -2.15
CA SER A 231 -4.63 -10.94 -3.59
C SER A 231 -3.59 -11.66 -4.45
N PHE A 232 -2.51 -12.19 -3.88
CA PHE A 232 -1.35 -12.75 -4.60
C PHE A 232 -1.74 -13.74 -5.69
N TRP A 233 -2.61 -14.70 -5.36
CA TRP A 233 -3.02 -15.75 -6.29
C TRP A 233 -3.81 -15.22 -7.51
N LYS A 234 -4.40 -14.03 -7.42
CA LYS A 234 -5.17 -13.37 -8.49
C LYS A 234 -4.33 -12.40 -9.34
N MET A 235 -3.07 -12.21 -8.96
CA MET A 235 -2.09 -11.44 -9.74
C MET A 235 -1.56 -12.32 -10.87
N THR A 236 -2.43 -12.65 -11.82
CA THR A 236 -2.12 -13.40 -13.04
C THR A 236 -2.23 -12.48 -14.26
N GLY A 237 -1.57 -12.87 -15.34
CA GLY A 237 -1.53 -12.13 -16.60
C GLY A 237 -0.21 -11.38 -16.82
N TYR A 238 -0.13 -10.72 -17.97
CA TYR A 238 1.07 -10.08 -18.46
C TYR A 238 0.77 -8.68 -19.01
N ILE A 239 1.65 -7.73 -18.72
CA ILE A 239 1.68 -6.42 -19.38
C ILE A 239 2.68 -6.53 -20.53
N ARG A 240 2.19 -6.34 -21.75
CA ARG A 240 3.01 -6.33 -22.97
C ARG A 240 3.22 -4.89 -23.41
N VAL A 241 4.48 -4.48 -23.47
CA VAL A 241 4.86 -3.14 -23.93
C VAL A 241 5.23 -3.23 -25.40
N TYR A 242 4.49 -2.53 -26.24
CA TYR A 242 4.71 -2.49 -27.68
C TYR A 242 5.28 -1.14 -28.09
N HIS A 243 6.27 -1.16 -28.97
CA HIS A 243 6.72 0.01 -29.70
C HIS A 243 5.98 0.09 -31.03
N SER A 244 5.03 1.02 -31.14
CA SER A 244 4.39 1.33 -32.42
C SER A 244 5.06 2.54 -33.07
N ASN A 245 5.51 2.38 -34.31
CA ASN A 245 5.90 3.53 -35.12
C ASN A 245 4.62 4.19 -35.67
N LEU A 246 4.44 5.50 -35.44
CA LEU A 246 3.24 6.24 -35.84
C LEU A 246 3.23 6.62 -37.33
N LYS A 247 4.27 6.31 -38.10
CA LYS A 247 4.30 6.56 -39.55
C LYS A 247 3.20 5.76 -40.24
N MET A 248 2.27 6.49 -40.84
CA MET A 248 1.18 5.97 -41.67
C MET A 248 1.43 6.31 -43.13
N HIS A 249 0.99 5.46 -44.05
CA HIS A 249 1.00 5.69 -45.48
C HIS A 249 -0.42 5.60 -46.03
N SER A 250 -0.75 6.44 -47.00
CA SER A 250 -2.05 6.45 -47.68
C SER A 250 -2.10 5.42 -48.80
N VAL A 251 -2.97 4.43 -48.69
CA VAL A 251 -3.29 3.46 -49.74
C VAL A 251 -4.59 3.90 -50.42
N ARG A 252 -4.60 3.99 -51.76
CA ARG A 252 -5.81 4.33 -52.52
C ARG A 252 -6.64 3.05 -52.71
N VAL A 253 -7.92 3.10 -52.32
CA VAL A 253 -8.90 1.99 -52.36
C VAL A 253 -9.88 2.23 -53.49
#